data_AF-A0A4Z1QS61-F1
#
_entry.id   AF-A0A4Z1QS61-F1
#
_cell.length_a   1.000
_cell.length_b   1.000
_cell.length_c   1.000
_cell.angle_alpha   90.00
_cell.angle_beta   90.00
_cell.angle_gamma   90.00
#
_symmetry.space_group_name_H-M   'P 1'
#
loop_
_entity.id
_entity.type
_entity.pdbx_description
1 polymer ?
#
loop_
_entity_poly.entity_id
_entity_poly.type
_entity_poly.pdbx_seq_one_letter_code
_entity_poly.pdbx_strand_id
1 'polypeptide(L)'
;MAEQTIAKVLSANDTGETGAHQAGILVPREERLLSFFPRLDPSQYNPRCHLNFVDDGGTFWEFAFIHYNNKFFDGTRNEYRLTRMTKYIRQANLVPGDEIILVRDDDDRYRITHKRKQQAERAKGVLKLGTGWRVIEIQGGR
;
A
#
# COMPACT_ATOMS: atom_id res chain seq x y z
N MET A 1 -10.88 19.53 2.77
CA MET A 1 -9.66 18.79 2.40
C MET A 1 -10.13 17.41 2.03
N ALA A 2 -9.99 17.04 0.76
CA ALA A 2 -10.24 15.68 0.35
C ALA A 2 -9.08 14.82 0.83
N GLU A 3 -9.38 13.63 1.32
CA GLU A 3 -8.37 12.66 1.69
C GLU A 3 -8.65 11.37 0.94
N GLN A 4 -7.61 10.78 0.39
CA GLN A 4 -7.67 9.44 -0.18
C GLN A 4 -7.15 8.46 0.86
N THR A 5 -7.95 7.42 1.12
CA THR A 5 -7.58 6.37 2.08
C THR A 5 -7.63 5.02 1.40
N ILE A 6 -6.55 4.26 1.50
CA ILE A 6 -6.47 2.88 1.07
C ILE A 6 -6.05 2.01 2.24
N ALA A 7 -6.51 0.77 2.29
CA ALA A 7 -6.12 -0.16 3.33
C ALA A 7 -5.76 -1.53 2.76
N LYS A 8 -4.85 -2.20 3.44
CA LYS A 8 -4.36 -3.53 3.10
C LYS A 8 -4.45 -4.44 4.31
N VAL A 9 -5.28 -5.48 4.21
CA VAL A 9 -5.23 -6.61 5.13
C VAL A 9 -4.00 -7.44 4.80
N LEU A 10 -3.08 -7.59 5.75
CA LEU A 10 -1.81 -8.27 5.56
C LEU A 10 -2.01 -9.78 5.41
N SER A 11 -1.35 -10.36 4.42
CA SER A 11 -1.22 -11.82 4.24
C SER A 11 0.05 -12.34 4.93
N ALA A 12 0.19 -13.66 5.06
CA ALA A 12 1.43 -14.30 5.52
C ALA A 12 2.65 -13.91 4.67
N ASN A 13 2.42 -13.69 3.37
CA ASN A 13 3.46 -13.20 2.46
C ASN A 13 3.80 -11.74 2.66
N ASP A 14 2.94 -10.93 3.28
CA ASP A 14 3.24 -9.51 3.56
C ASP A 14 3.99 -9.36 4.89
N THR A 15 3.71 -10.22 5.87
CA THR A 15 4.37 -10.22 7.19
C THR A 15 5.69 -10.98 7.24
N GLY A 16 6.00 -11.76 6.20
CA GLY A 16 7.28 -12.46 6.06
C GLY A 16 7.29 -13.84 6.69
N GLU A 17 6.14 -14.31 7.17
CA GLU A 17 5.98 -15.62 7.81
C GLU A 17 6.24 -16.79 6.87
N THR A 18 6.12 -16.59 5.56
CA THR A 18 6.36 -17.65 4.57
C THR A 18 7.83 -17.87 4.27
N GLY A 19 8.75 -17.04 4.78
CA GLY A 19 10.20 -17.14 4.54
C GLY A 19 10.64 -16.92 3.09
N ALA A 20 9.69 -16.66 2.17
CA ALA A 20 9.97 -16.35 0.78
C ALA A 20 10.56 -14.95 0.66
N HIS A 21 11.49 -14.74 -0.29
CA HIS A 21 12.00 -13.42 -0.61
C HIS A 21 10.85 -12.46 -0.93
N GLN A 22 10.54 -11.55 -0.01
CA GLN A 22 9.48 -10.57 -0.19
C GLN A 22 9.93 -9.50 -1.18
N ALA A 23 9.36 -9.50 -2.38
CA ALA A 23 9.55 -8.41 -3.34
C ALA A 23 8.69 -7.16 -3.00
N GLY A 24 8.07 -7.12 -1.82
CA GLY A 24 7.10 -6.10 -1.37
C GLY A 24 5.65 -6.50 -1.59
N ILE A 25 4.74 -5.71 -1.02
CA ILE A 25 3.29 -5.91 -1.07
C ILE A 25 2.81 -5.66 -2.50
N LEU A 26 2.11 -6.62 -3.10
CA LEU A 26 1.52 -6.49 -4.43
C LEU A 26 0.43 -5.41 -4.41
N VAL A 27 0.51 -4.43 -5.31
CA VAL A 27 -0.52 -3.40 -5.52
C VAL A 27 -1.29 -3.74 -6.81
N PRO A 28 -2.61 -4.01 -6.74
CA PRO A 28 -3.46 -4.23 -7.90
C PRO A 28 -3.38 -3.12 -8.96
N ARG A 29 -3.53 -3.51 -10.23
CA ARG A 29 -3.74 -2.59 -11.36
C ARG A 29 -5.18 -2.08 -11.42
N GLU A 30 -5.70 -1.62 -10.30
CA GLU A 30 -7.05 -1.07 -10.19
C GLU A 30 -6.93 0.45 -10.07
N GLU A 31 -7.57 1.19 -10.98
CA GLU A 31 -7.31 2.63 -11.15
C GLU A 31 -7.62 3.43 -9.87
N ARG A 32 -8.66 3.07 -9.12
CA ARG A 32 -9.00 3.79 -7.87
C ARG A 32 -7.90 3.61 -6.83
N LEU A 33 -7.38 2.39 -6.66
CA LEU A 33 -6.23 2.14 -5.79
C LEU A 33 -4.95 2.81 -6.31
N LEU A 34 -4.64 2.70 -7.61
CA LEU A 34 -3.44 3.29 -8.20
C LEU A 34 -3.43 4.81 -8.12
N SER A 35 -4.61 5.45 -8.17
CA SER A 35 -4.74 6.91 -8.08
C SER A 35 -4.20 7.49 -6.78
N PHE A 36 -4.06 6.67 -5.72
CA PHE A 36 -3.43 7.04 -4.44
C PHE A 36 -1.92 7.33 -4.58
N PHE A 37 -1.25 6.67 -5.53
CA PHE A 37 0.19 6.77 -5.71
C PHE A 37 0.53 7.80 -6.81
N PRO A 38 1.74 8.39 -6.76
CA PRO A 38 2.24 9.17 -7.88
C PRO A 38 2.30 8.33 -9.16
N ARG A 39 1.97 8.93 -10.30
CA ARG A 39 2.10 8.26 -11.60
C ARG A 39 3.57 7.96 -11.87
N LEU A 40 3.85 6.73 -12.26
CA LEU A 40 5.17 6.30 -12.69
C LEU A 40 5.24 6.33 -14.22
N ASP A 41 6.37 6.79 -14.76
CA ASP A 41 6.61 6.83 -16.19
C ASP A 41 6.85 5.41 -16.74
N PRO A 42 5.91 4.84 -17.52
CA PRO A 42 6.00 3.45 -17.98
C PRO A 42 7.09 3.25 -19.05
N SER A 43 7.65 4.33 -19.62
CA SER A 43 8.74 4.25 -20.61
C SER A 43 10.10 3.98 -19.96
N GLN A 44 10.21 4.17 -18.64
CA GLN A 44 11.42 3.88 -17.88
C GLN A 44 11.43 2.42 -17.44
N TYR A 45 12.62 1.83 -17.30
CA TYR A 45 12.76 0.47 -16.78
C TYR A 45 12.61 0.45 -15.26
N ASN A 46 11.63 -0.32 -14.76
CA ASN A 46 11.28 -0.46 -13.35
C ASN A 46 11.17 0.89 -12.60
N PRO A 47 10.32 1.84 -13.07
CA PRO A 47 10.22 3.17 -12.50
C PRO A 47 9.77 3.07 -11.04
N ARG A 48 10.24 3.99 -10.21
CA ARG A 48 9.99 4.00 -8.77
C ARG A 48 9.89 5.41 -8.21
N CYS A 49 9.10 5.56 -7.15
CA CYS A 49 9.12 6.74 -6.30
C CYS A 49 9.23 6.32 -4.82
N HIS A 50 9.88 7.17 -4.02
CA HIS A 50 9.93 7.02 -2.57
C HIS A 50 8.84 7.89 -1.95
N LEU A 51 8.14 7.33 -0.97
CA LEU A 51 6.99 7.94 -0.29
C LEU A 51 7.32 8.00 1.20
N ASN A 52 7.23 9.20 1.78
CA ASN A 52 7.54 9.43 3.19
C ASN A 52 6.24 9.50 3.98
N PHE A 53 5.93 8.43 4.69
CA PHE A 53 4.78 8.33 5.57
C PHE A 53 5.13 8.79 6.98
N VAL A 54 4.19 9.45 7.65
CA VAL A 54 4.27 9.73 9.10
C VAL A 54 3.27 8.83 9.81
N ASP A 55 3.71 8.13 10.86
CA ASP A 55 2.81 7.35 11.71
C ASP A 55 2.17 8.18 12.84
N ASP A 56 1.22 7.58 13.57
CA ASP A 56 0.52 8.23 14.69
C ASP A 56 1.46 8.68 15.82
N GLY A 57 2.68 8.14 15.88
CA GLY A 57 3.74 8.52 16.83
C GLY A 57 4.70 9.58 16.30
N GLY A 58 4.51 10.08 15.08
CA GLY A 58 5.38 11.07 14.44
C GLY A 58 6.66 10.48 13.82
N THR A 59 6.78 9.16 13.71
CA THR A 59 7.94 8.52 13.08
C THR A 59 7.78 8.53 11.57
N PHE A 60 8.87 8.87 10.86
CA PHE A 60 8.91 8.83 9.40
C PHE A 60 9.28 7.44 8.87
N TRP A 61 8.57 7.03 7.84
CA TRP A 61 8.70 5.75 7.16
C TRP A 61 8.83 5.95 5.66
N GLU A 62 9.98 5.60 5.10
CA GLU A 62 10.18 5.64 3.66
C GLU A 62 9.78 4.30 3.03
N PHE A 63 8.73 4.33 2.21
CA PHE A 63 8.33 3.21 1.37
C PHE A 63 8.68 3.51 -0.08
N ALA A 64 8.82 2.46 -0.90
CA ALA A 64 9.06 2.64 -2.32
C ALA A 64 7.97 1.97 -3.15
N PHE A 65 7.26 2.79 -3.93
CA PHE A 65 6.29 2.33 -4.92
C PHE A 65 7.02 2.13 -6.25
N ILE A 66 6.91 0.93 -6.81
CA ILE A 66 7.65 0.50 -8.00
C ILE A 66 6.72 -0.22 -8.96
N HIS A 67 6.88 0.04 -10.26
CA HIS A 67 6.28 -0.77 -11.32
C HIS A 67 7.34 -1.70 -11.86
N TYR A 68 7.30 -2.99 -11.49
CA TYR A 68 8.10 -3.99 -12.20
C TYR A 68 7.49 -4.21 -13.58
N ASN A 69 8.06 -3.55 -14.57
CA ASN A 69 7.52 -3.42 -15.93
C ASN A 69 8.44 -4.04 -16.99
N ASN A 70 9.40 -4.88 -16.56
CA ASN A 70 10.37 -5.50 -17.47
C ASN A 70 9.72 -6.35 -18.58
N LYS A 71 8.43 -6.70 -18.51
CA LYS A 71 7.68 -7.23 -19.66
C LYS A 71 7.80 -6.36 -20.93
N PHE A 72 8.00 -5.05 -20.79
CA PHE A 72 8.20 -4.13 -21.92
C PHE A 72 9.68 -4.00 -22.35
N PHE A 73 10.58 -4.74 -21.70
CA PHE A 73 12.04 -4.71 -21.87
C PHE A 73 12.62 -6.14 -21.76
N ASP A 74 12.05 -7.08 -22.52
CA ASP A 74 12.49 -8.49 -22.64
C ASP A 74 12.40 -9.37 -21.37
N GLY A 75 11.64 -8.93 -20.36
CA GLY A 75 11.32 -9.69 -19.15
C GLY A 75 9.87 -10.23 -19.14
N THR A 76 9.41 -10.64 -17.96
CA THR A 76 8.07 -11.25 -17.78
C THR A 76 7.17 -10.55 -16.78
N ARG A 77 7.69 -9.67 -15.92
CA ARG A 77 6.92 -9.02 -14.85
C ARG A 77 6.19 -7.80 -15.38
N ASN A 78 4.96 -7.67 -14.91
CA ASN A 78 4.12 -6.51 -15.12
C ASN A 78 3.23 -6.29 -13.89
N GLU A 79 3.81 -5.81 -12.80
CA GLU A 79 3.13 -5.67 -11.50
C GLU A 79 3.61 -4.43 -10.75
N TYR A 80 2.72 -3.83 -9.94
CA TYR A 80 3.09 -2.77 -9.02
C TYR A 80 3.35 -3.35 -7.63
N ARG A 81 4.33 -2.80 -6.92
CA ARG A 81 4.63 -3.19 -5.54
C ARG A 81 4.89 -1.99 -4.65
N LEU A 82 4.49 -2.11 -3.39
CA LEU A 82 4.92 -1.24 -2.31
C LEU A 82 5.96 -1.99 -1.47
N THR A 83 7.18 -1.47 -1.43
CA THR A 83 8.36 -2.12 -0.85
C THR A 83 8.86 -1.35 0.37
N ARG A 84 9.85 -1.91 1.09
CA ARG A 84 10.43 -1.35 2.33
C ARG A 84 9.49 -1.31 3.54
N MET A 85 8.35 -2.01 3.45
CA MET A 85 7.35 -2.12 4.53
C MET A 85 7.80 -2.98 5.71
N THR A 86 8.80 -3.86 5.55
CA THR A 86 9.17 -4.89 6.53
C THR A 86 9.54 -4.31 7.89
N LYS A 87 10.27 -3.18 7.93
CA LYS A 87 10.66 -2.55 9.20
C LYS A 87 9.43 -2.03 9.96
N TYR A 88 8.49 -1.38 9.26
CA TYR A 88 7.24 -0.90 9.85
C TYR A 88 6.42 -2.06 10.41
N ILE A 89 6.18 -3.09 9.58
CA ILE A 89 5.41 -4.28 9.96
C ILE A 89 6.01 -4.95 11.21
N ARG A 90 7.35 -5.08 11.27
CA ARG A 90 8.04 -5.68 12.42
C ARG A 90 7.97 -4.80 13.66
N GLN A 91 8.20 -3.49 13.55
CA GLN A 91 8.16 -2.59 14.72
C GLN A 91 6.75 -2.43 15.28
N ALA A 92 5.73 -2.43 14.43
CA ALA A 92 4.34 -2.44 14.84
C ALA A 92 3.85 -3.84 15.27
N ASN A 93 4.70 -4.88 15.23
CA ASN A 93 4.39 -6.27 15.54
C ASN A 93 3.17 -6.83 14.79
N LEU A 94 2.96 -6.46 13.52
CA LEU A 94 1.76 -6.82 12.75
C LEU A 94 1.82 -8.27 12.26
N VAL A 95 0.67 -8.94 12.30
CA VAL A 95 0.50 -10.35 11.89
C VAL A 95 -0.53 -10.48 10.76
N PRO A 96 -0.61 -11.62 10.06
CA PRO A 96 -1.62 -11.83 9.03
C PRO A 96 -3.03 -11.60 9.54
N GLY A 97 -3.81 -10.86 8.77
CA GLY A 97 -5.14 -10.42 9.13
C GLY A 97 -5.20 -9.07 9.85
N ASP A 98 -4.07 -8.54 10.35
CA ASP A 98 -3.98 -7.12 10.69
C ASP A 98 -4.05 -6.27 9.43
N GLU A 99 -4.37 -4.99 9.59
CA GLU A 99 -4.58 -4.07 8.50
C GLU A 99 -3.64 -2.88 8.61
N ILE A 100 -3.02 -2.49 7.49
CA ILE A 100 -2.34 -1.20 7.33
C ILE A 100 -3.28 -0.25 6.60
N ILE A 101 -3.35 0.99 7.05
CA ILE A 101 -4.14 2.05 6.46
C ILE A 101 -3.18 3.16 6.02
N LEU A 102 -3.25 3.52 4.75
CA LEU A 102 -2.46 4.57 4.13
C LEU A 102 -3.41 5.71 3.76
N VAL A 103 -3.04 6.92 4.16
CA VAL A 103 -3.79 8.15 3.88
C VAL A 103 -2.89 9.10 3.10
N ARG A 104 -3.48 9.78 2.12
CA ARG A 104 -2.87 10.88 1.38
C ARG A 104 -3.85 12.04 1.34
N ASP A 105 -3.39 13.22 1.72
CA ASP A 105 -4.17 14.45 1.60
C ASP A 105 -3.89 15.21 0.29
N ASP A 106 -4.60 16.31 0.09
CA ASP A 106 -4.46 17.17 -1.10
C ASP A 106 -3.07 17.82 -1.25
N ASP A 107 -2.25 17.85 -0.18
CA ASP A 107 -0.89 18.40 -0.19
C ASP A 107 0.17 17.31 -0.44
N ASP A 108 -0.24 16.13 -0.91
CA ASP A 108 0.60 14.92 -1.07
C ASP A 108 1.34 14.53 0.23
N ARG A 109 0.78 14.84 1.40
CA ARG A 109 1.31 14.34 2.68
C ARG A 109 0.77 12.95 2.95
N TYR A 110 1.68 12.03 3.26
CA TYR A 110 1.37 10.63 3.49
C TYR A 110 1.34 10.31 4.98
N ARG A 111 0.28 9.63 5.42
CA ARG A 111 0.15 9.12 6.80
C ARG A 111 -0.12 7.62 6.80
N ILE A 112 0.42 6.92 7.79
CA ILE A 112 0.22 5.48 7.97
C ILE A 112 -0.29 5.19 9.37
N THR A 113 -1.29 4.33 9.47
CA THR A 113 -1.73 3.73 10.73
C THR A 113 -2.01 2.24 10.51
N HIS A 114 -2.37 1.52 11.56
CA HIS A 114 -2.69 0.09 11.48
C HIS A 114 -3.83 -0.28 12.43
N LYS A 115 -4.54 -1.36 12.09
CA LYS A 115 -5.60 -1.96 12.93
C LYS A 115 -5.32 -3.42 13.16
N ARG A 116 -5.50 -3.86 14.40
CA ARG A 116 -5.42 -5.28 14.74
C ARG A 116 -6.68 -6.01 14.33
N LYS A 117 -6.55 -7.27 13.90
CA LYS A 117 -7.70 -8.13 13.49
C LYS A 117 -8.86 -8.15 14.50
N GLN A 118 -8.58 -8.02 15.80
CA GLN A 118 -9.61 -8.01 16.85
C GLN A 118 -10.41 -6.70 16.94
N GLN A 119 -9.94 -5.60 16.35
CA GLN A 119 -10.61 -4.28 16.33
C GLN A 119 -11.39 -3.99 15.04
N ALA A 120 -11.45 -4.92 14.08
CA ALA A 120 -12.11 -4.69 12.80
C ALA A 120 -13.64 -4.84 12.92
N GLU A 121 -14.32 -3.80 13.40
CA GLU A 121 -15.78 -3.69 13.24
C GLU A 121 -16.19 -3.56 11.76
N ARG A 122 -17.37 -4.10 11.46
CA ARG A 122 -17.96 -4.26 10.11
C ARG A 122 -18.01 -2.94 9.33
N ALA A 123 -17.03 -2.67 8.49
CA ALA A 123 -17.13 -1.61 7.48
C ALA A 123 -18.19 -2.01 6.40
N LYS A 124 -19.37 -1.38 6.46
CA LYS A 124 -20.39 -1.44 5.40
C LYS A 124 -19.90 -0.63 4.19
N GLY A 125 -19.96 -1.19 2.99
CA GLY A 125 -19.72 -0.46 1.72
C GLY A 125 -18.36 -0.69 1.03
N VAL A 126 -17.55 -1.66 1.47
CA VAL A 126 -16.19 -1.83 0.94
C VAL A 126 -16.15 -2.73 -0.30
N LEU A 127 -15.68 -2.19 -1.44
CA LEU A 127 -15.24 -3.00 -2.58
C LEU A 127 -13.95 -3.75 -2.18
N LYS A 128 -14.04 -5.07 -1.95
CA LYS A 128 -12.86 -5.91 -1.67
C LYS A 128 -12.14 -6.24 -2.97
N LEU A 129 -10.90 -5.79 -3.13
CA LEU A 129 -10.01 -6.30 -4.18
C LEU A 129 -9.40 -7.62 -3.70
N GLY A 130 -9.32 -8.63 -4.57
CA GLY A 130 -8.91 -10.01 -4.22
C GLY A 130 -7.53 -10.19 -3.57
N THR A 131 -6.74 -9.12 -3.46
CA THR A 131 -5.40 -9.08 -2.85
C THR A 131 -5.40 -8.57 -1.40
N GLY A 132 -6.58 -8.35 -0.80
CA GLY A 132 -6.73 -7.78 0.54
C GLY A 132 -6.63 -6.26 0.59
N TRP A 133 -6.53 -5.60 -0.58
CA TRP A 133 -6.61 -4.16 -0.70
C TRP A 133 -8.07 -3.69 -0.75
N ARG A 134 -8.31 -2.51 -0.20
CA ARG A 134 -9.57 -1.79 -0.31
C ARG A 134 -9.34 -0.29 -0.39
N VAL A 135 -10.18 0.39 -1.16
CA VAL A 135 -10.29 1.85 -1.12
C VAL A 135 -11.38 2.19 -0.10
N ILE A 136 -11.06 3.03 0.88
CA ILE A 136 -12.00 3.52 1.89
C ILE A 136 -12.45 4.89 1.36
N GLU A 137 -13.74 5.03 1.07
CA GLU A 137 -14.34 6.12 0.28
C GLU A 137 -13.68 7.50 0.47
N ILE A 138 -13.44 8.14 -0.66
CA ILE A 138 -12.98 9.52 -0.76
C ILE A 138 -14.14 10.40 -0.28
N GLN A 139 -14.06 10.96 0.93
CA GLN A 139 -14.99 12.03 1.31
C GLN A 139 -14.58 13.31 0.55
N GLY A 140 -14.98 13.37 -0.72
CA GLY A 140 -15.06 14.60 -1.47
C GLY A 140 -16.26 15.37 -0.93
N GLY A 141 -16.00 16.41 -0.14
CA GLY A 141 -16.99 17.44 0.16
C GLY A 141 -17.56 17.98 -1.16
N ARG A 142 -18.89 18.16 -1.15
CA ARG A 142 -19.74 18.68 -2.23
C ARG A 142 -19.10 19.72 -3.15
#